data_AF-A0A0L6W983-F1
#
_entry.id   AF-A0A0L6W983-F1
#
_cell.length_a   1.000
_cell.length_b   1.000
_cell.length_c   1.000
_cell.angle_alpha   90.00
_cell.angle_beta   90.00
_cell.angle_gamma   90.00
#
_symmetry.space_group_name_H-M   'P 1'
#
loop_
_entity.id
_entity.type
_entity.pdbx_description
1 polymer ?
#
loop_
_entity_poly.entity_id
_entity_poly.type
_entity_poly.pdbx_seq_one_letter_code
_entity_poly.pdbx_strand_id
1 'polypeptide(L)'
;MSSLRILTSVARKAPSLRTLGRRGYAEATDKLKLSLVLPHESIFTSTDVVQVNIAAEAGDMGILANHVPSIEPLRPGVVEVIETNGASKKWFTSSGFATVHPNNKLTINVVEAAPLEKFSLEAVRANLSEALKVASGSGSEADKAEARVEADVYETLQHALAK
;
A
#
# COMPACT_ATOMS: atom_id res chain seq x y z
N MET A 1 -62.99 42.19 31.09
CA MET A 1 -61.55 41.83 31.06
C MET A 1 -61.42 40.32 31.09
N SER A 2 -60.92 39.70 30.02
CA SER A 2 -60.00 38.55 30.06
C SER A 2 -59.83 38.02 28.64
N SER A 3 -58.61 38.13 28.12
CA SER A 3 -58.22 37.76 26.77
C SER A 3 -57.91 36.27 26.68
N LEU A 4 -58.54 35.53 25.76
CA LEU A 4 -58.05 34.21 25.34
C LEU A 4 -56.95 34.38 24.29
N ARG A 5 -55.71 34.02 24.65
CA ARG A 5 -54.59 33.89 23.71
C ARG A 5 -54.56 32.46 23.17
N ILE A 6 -54.70 32.31 21.86
CA ILE A 6 -54.48 31.05 21.15
C ILE A 6 -52.99 30.99 20.79
N LEU A 7 -52.26 30.03 21.38
CA LEU A 7 -50.87 29.75 21.03
C LEU A 7 -50.83 28.74 19.88
N THR A 8 -50.43 29.17 18.69
CA THR A 8 -50.12 28.27 17.57
C THR A 8 -48.63 27.94 17.60
N SER A 9 -48.28 26.75 18.08
CA SER A 9 -46.91 26.24 18.04
C SER A 9 -46.58 25.70 16.64
N VAL A 10 -45.86 26.47 15.83
CA VAL A 10 -45.30 25.98 14.56
C VAL A 10 -44.00 25.25 14.84
N ALA A 11 -44.06 23.93 14.90
CA ALA A 11 -42.86 23.09 14.94
C ALA A 11 -42.24 23.02 13.53
N ARG A 12 -41.17 23.79 13.29
CA ARG A 12 -40.35 23.62 12.09
C ARG A 12 -39.51 22.35 12.24
N LYS A 13 -39.94 21.24 11.63
CA LYS A 13 -39.08 20.07 11.42
C LYS A 13 -37.99 20.44 10.42
N ALA A 14 -36.76 20.63 10.89
CA ALA A 14 -35.60 20.67 10.03
C ALA A 14 -35.33 19.25 9.48
N PRO A 15 -35.05 19.07 8.18
CA PRO A 15 -34.62 17.77 7.68
C PRO A 15 -33.18 17.54 8.13
N SER A 16 -32.96 16.71 9.14
CA SER A 16 -31.62 16.23 9.50
C SER A 16 -31.20 15.09 8.57
N LEU A 17 -31.08 15.35 7.27
CA LEU A 17 -30.35 14.45 6.39
C LEU A 17 -28.86 14.74 6.56
N ARG A 18 -28.30 14.27 7.68
CA ARG A 18 -26.87 14.01 7.76
C ARG A 18 -26.63 12.70 7.03
N THR A 19 -26.54 12.77 5.70
CA THR A 19 -25.80 11.76 4.95
C THR A 19 -24.37 11.86 5.45
N LEU A 20 -24.02 11.00 6.40
CA LEU A 20 -22.63 10.68 6.70
C LEU A 20 -22.09 10.08 5.41
N GLY A 21 -21.56 10.96 4.54
CA GLY A 21 -20.83 10.56 3.36
C GLY A 21 -19.63 9.76 3.82
N ARG A 22 -19.80 8.45 3.91
CA ARG A 22 -18.70 7.51 4.09
C ARG A 22 -17.85 7.69 2.84
N ARG A 23 -16.64 8.22 3.00
CA ARG A 23 -15.64 8.24 1.92
C ARG A 23 -15.32 6.79 1.60
N GLY A 24 -16.02 6.23 0.63
CA GLY A 24 -15.70 4.94 0.02
C GLY A 24 -14.62 5.12 -1.04
N TYR A 25 -13.90 4.04 -1.34
CA TYR A 25 -13.11 3.97 -2.56
C TYR A 25 -14.05 4.05 -3.77
N ALA A 26 -13.57 4.61 -4.89
CA ALA A 26 -14.36 4.67 -6.11
C ALA A 26 -14.76 3.25 -6.53
N GLU A 27 -16.06 2.99 -6.68
CA GLU A 27 -16.54 1.76 -7.31
C GLU A 27 -16.19 1.83 -8.80
N ALA A 28 -14.97 1.39 -9.14
CA ALA A 28 -14.52 1.35 -10.51
C ALA A 28 -15.33 0.29 -11.28
N THR A 29 -16.04 0.72 -12.32
CA THR A 29 -16.75 -0.19 -13.24
C THR A 29 -15.78 -1.08 -14.03
N ASP A 30 -14.55 -0.59 -14.22
CA ASP A 30 -13.46 -1.31 -14.89
C ASP A 30 -12.47 -1.90 -13.88
N LYS A 31 -11.98 -3.11 -14.19
CA LYS A 31 -11.05 -3.86 -13.34
C LYS A 31 -9.63 -3.84 -13.92
N LEU A 32 -8.64 -3.83 -13.04
CA LEU A 32 -7.23 -3.98 -13.39
C LEU A 32 -6.84 -5.46 -13.27
N LYS A 33 -6.13 -6.00 -14.28
CA LYS A 33 -5.58 -7.36 -14.21
C LYS A 33 -4.17 -7.32 -13.62
N LEU A 34 -4.03 -7.78 -12.39
CA LEU A 34 -2.74 -7.85 -11.70
C LEU A 34 -2.07 -9.21 -11.89
N SER A 35 -0.79 -9.18 -12.23
CA SER A 35 0.15 -10.29 -12.08
C SER A 35 1.27 -9.86 -11.13
N LEU A 36 1.45 -10.57 -10.02
CA LEU A 36 2.56 -10.37 -9.09
C LEU A 36 3.38 -11.65 -9.07
N VAL A 37 4.62 -11.56 -9.57
CA VAL A 37 5.45 -12.71 -9.90
C VAL A 37 6.82 -12.60 -9.26
N LEU A 38 7.25 -13.70 -8.66
CA LEU A 38 8.59 -13.94 -8.15
C LEU A 38 9.26 -15.00 -9.03
N PRO A 39 10.61 -15.09 -9.05
CA PRO A 39 11.32 -16.12 -9.80
C PRO A 39 10.90 -17.55 -9.44
N HIS A 40 10.51 -17.80 -8.19
CA HIS A 40 10.18 -19.12 -7.67
C HIS A 40 8.66 -19.38 -7.50
N GLU A 41 7.82 -18.33 -7.45
CA GLU A 41 6.38 -18.44 -7.23
C GLU A 41 5.62 -17.26 -7.88
N SER A 42 4.41 -17.50 -8.36
CA SER A 42 3.49 -16.44 -8.77
C SER A 42 2.38 -16.25 -7.73
N ILE A 43 2.43 -15.16 -6.97
CA ILE A 43 1.40 -14.83 -5.96
C ILE A 43 0.06 -14.49 -6.64
N PHE A 44 0.10 -13.70 -7.71
CA PHE A 44 -1.09 -13.36 -8.50
C PHE A 44 -0.85 -13.63 -9.98
N THR A 45 -1.84 -14.25 -10.63
CA THR A 45 -1.82 -14.52 -12.06
C THR A 45 -3.07 -13.95 -12.72
N SER A 46 -2.93 -12.79 -13.36
CA SER A 46 -4.01 -12.10 -14.09
C SER A 46 -5.31 -12.00 -13.29
N THR A 47 -5.20 -11.63 -12.02
CA THR A 47 -6.33 -11.51 -11.09
C THR A 47 -6.97 -10.14 -11.20
N ASP A 48 -8.29 -10.10 -11.19
CA ASP A 48 -9.06 -8.86 -11.24
C ASP A 48 -9.01 -8.13 -9.89
N VAL A 49 -8.42 -6.94 -9.89
CA VAL A 49 -8.25 -6.07 -8.71
C VAL A 49 -8.77 -4.67 -9.02
N VAL A 50 -9.13 -3.93 -7.97
CA VAL A 50 -9.65 -2.56 -8.09
C VAL A 50 -8.51 -1.56 -8.11
N GLN A 51 -7.57 -1.75 -7.19
CA GLN A 51 -6.45 -0.83 -6.98
C GLN A 51 -5.24 -1.60 -6.45
N VAL A 52 -4.06 -1.18 -6.87
CA VAL A 52 -2.78 -1.69 -6.37
C VAL A 52 -1.92 -0.50 -5.96
N ASN A 53 -1.52 -0.45 -4.69
CA ASN A 53 -0.58 0.53 -4.19
C ASN A 53 0.82 -0.07 -4.19
N ILE A 54 1.76 0.63 -4.81
CA ILE A 54 3.16 0.24 -4.93
C ILE A 54 4.07 1.29 -4.33
N ALA A 55 5.22 0.86 -3.83
CA ALA A 55 6.32 1.73 -3.42
C ALA A 55 7.30 1.87 -4.59
N ALA A 56 7.08 2.86 -5.47
CA ALA A 56 8.01 3.16 -6.54
C ALA A 56 9.16 4.04 -6.03
N GLU A 57 10.28 4.05 -6.75
CA GLU A 57 11.42 4.90 -6.41
C GLU A 57 11.08 6.40 -6.48
N ALA A 58 10.19 6.78 -7.40
CA ALA A 58 9.68 8.15 -7.52
C ALA A 58 8.71 8.56 -6.40
N GLY A 59 8.22 7.60 -5.60
CA GLY A 59 7.23 7.81 -4.55
C GLY A 59 6.19 6.69 -4.49
N ASP A 60 5.28 6.77 -3.52
CA ASP A 60 4.20 5.79 -3.42
C ASP A 60 3.11 6.08 -4.45
N MET A 61 2.70 5.06 -5.20
CA MET A 61 1.76 5.19 -6.31
C MET A 61 0.59 4.22 -6.19
N GLY A 62 -0.63 4.73 -6.41
CA GLY A 62 -1.84 3.92 -6.49
C GLY A 62 -2.27 3.76 -7.94
N ILE A 63 -2.19 2.53 -8.45
CA ILE A 63 -2.55 2.18 -9.82
C ILE A 63 -3.98 1.62 -9.82
N LEU A 64 -4.86 2.26 -10.60
CA LEU A 64 -6.23 1.80 -10.84
C LEU A 64 -6.40 1.39 -12.31
N ALA A 65 -7.61 0.96 -12.68
CA ALA A 65 -7.96 0.74 -14.08
C ALA A 65 -7.74 2.01 -14.93
N ASN A 66 -7.34 1.81 -16.19
CA ASN A 66 -7.05 2.87 -17.17
C ASN A 66 -5.90 3.83 -16.77
N HIS A 67 -4.90 3.34 -16.03
CA HIS A 67 -3.69 4.09 -15.73
C HIS A 67 -2.78 4.25 -16.97
N VAL A 68 -1.99 5.32 -17.01
CA VAL A 68 -1.02 5.57 -18.08
C VAL A 68 0.03 4.45 -18.11
N PRO A 69 0.38 3.90 -19.28
CA PRO A 69 1.45 2.91 -19.40
C PRO A 69 2.78 3.47 -18.92
N SER A 70 3.37 2.83 -17.91
CA SER A 70 4.64 3.22 -17.31
C SER A 70 5.44 1.99 -16.89
N ILE A 71 6.76 2.16 -16.78
CA ILE A 71 7.67 1.17 -16.21
C ILE A 71 8.39 1.87 -15.08
N GLU A 72 8.28 1.34 -13.87
CA GLU A 72 8.81 1.96 -12.67
C GLU A 72 9.62 0.96 -11.85
N PRO A 73 10.84 1.36 -11.39
CA PRO A 73 11.57 0.59 -10.41
C PRO A 73 10.91 0.68 -9.04
N LEU A 74 10.92 -0.43 -8.32
CA LEU A 74 10.37 -0.55 -6.98
C LEU A 74 11.47 -0.50 -5.93
N ARG A 75 11.23 0.29 -4.89
CA ARG A 75 12.04 0.29 -3.67
C ARG A 75 11.55 -0.79 -2.70
N PRO A 76 12.37 -1.20 -1.72
CA PRO A 76 11.90 -2.01 -0.60
C PRO A 76 10.72 -1.35 0.09
N GLY A 77 9.61 -2.07 0.19
CA GLY A 77 8.36 -1.48 0.65
C GLY A 77 7.17 -2.41 0.62
N VAL A 78 6.00 -1.86 0.98
CA VAL A 78 4.75 -2.61 1.03
C VAL A 78 3.98 -2.41 -0.27
N VAL A 79 3.61 -3.52 -0.90
CA VAL A 79 2.63 -3.56 -1.97
C VAL A 79 1.29 -3.96 -1.36
N GLU A 80 0.28 -3.12 -1.56
CA GLU A 80 -1.09 -3.36 -1.11
C GLU A 80 -1.99 -3.60 -2.31
N VAL A 81 -2.73 -4.71 -2.30
CA VAL A 81 -3.69 -5.07 -3.33
C VAL A 81 -5.08 -4.99 -2.75
N ILE A 82 -5.95 -4.20 -3.38
CA ILE A 82 -7.36 -4.07 -3.03
C ILE A 82 -8.18 -4.89 -4.02
N GLU A 83 -8.75 -5.98 -3.52
CA GLU A 83 -9.60 -6.89 -4.29
C GLU A 83 -11.01 -6.32 -4.51
N THR A 84 -11.75 -6.92 -5.46
CA THR A 84 -13.12 -6.49 -5.82
C THR A 84 -14.12 -6.58 -4.66
N ASN A 85 -13.86 -7.47 -3.69
CA ASN A 85 -14.66 -7.65 -2.48
C ASN A 85 -14.37 -6.58 -1.39
N GLY A 86 -13.44 -5.64 -1.64
CA GLY A 86 -12.99 -4.65 -0.67
C GLY A 86 -11.97 -5.16 0.35
N ALA A 87 -11.51 -6.42 0.23
CA ALA A 87 -10.41 -6.95 1.03
C ALA A 87 -9.09 -6.32 0.58
N SER A 88 -8.30 -5.85 1.54
CA SER A 88 -6.92 -5.39 1.33
C SER A 88 -5.98 -6.48 1.81
N LYS A 89 -5.01 -6.83 0.95
CA LYS A 89 -3.91 -7.73 1.28
C LYS A 89 -2.59 -7.01 1.04
N LYS A 90 -1.64 -7.20 1.96
CA LYS A 90 -0.36 -6.49 1.98
C LYS A 90 0.82 -7.47 1.93
N TRP A 91 1.79 -7.17 1.07
CA TRP A 91 3.04 -7.90 0.96
C TRP A 91 4.20 -6.94 1.12
N PHE A 92 5.18 -7.31 1.93
CA PHE A 92 6.48 -6.67 1.88
C PHE A 92 7.25 -7.22 0.68
N THR A 93 7.86 -6.32 -0.07
CA THR A 93 8.46 -6.54 -1.38
C THR A 93 9.90 -6.04 -1.31
N SER A 94 10.86 -6.83 -1.79
CA SER A 94 12.29 -6.47 -1.75
C SER A 94 12.66 -5.41 -2.79
N SER A 95 12.79 -5.80 -4.04
CA SER A 95 13.05 -4.90 -5.17
C SER A 95 12.54 -5.52 -6.45
N GLY A 96 12.26 -4.68 -7.45
CA GLY A 96 11.66 -5.16 -8.67
C GLY A 96 11.23 -4.05 -9.62
N PHE A 97 10.33 -4.40 -10.53
CA PHE A 97 9.75 -3.50 -11.50
C PHE A 97 8.24 -3.68 -11.58
N ALA A 98 7.53 -2.56 -11.62
CA ALA A 98 6.12 -2.51 -11.98
C ALA A 98 6.00 -2.03 -13.42
N THR A 99 5.33 -2.82 -14.26
CA THR A 99 5.04 -2.47 -15.65
C THR A 99 3.53 -2.36 -15.83
N VAL A 100 3.06 -1.15 -16.05
CA VAL A 100 1.67 -0.85 -16.42
C VAL A 100 1.55 -0.94 -17.93
N HIS A 101 0.72 -1.87 -18.41
CA HIS A 101 0.47 -2.06 -19.84
C HIS A 101 -0.76 -1.25 -20.29
N PRO A 102 -0.85 -0.88 -21.60
CA PRO A 102 -1.99 -0.15 -22.16
C PRO A 102 -3.35 -0.86 -22.10
N ASN A 103 -3.39 -2.16 -21.80
CA ASN A 103 -4.58 -3.00 -21.83
C ASN A 103 -5.15 -3.31 -20.44
N ASN A 104 -5.03 -2.37 -19.48
CA ASN A 104 -5.44 -2.56 -18.09
C ASN A 104 -4.79 -3.79 -17.43
N LYS A 105 -3.54 -4.07 -17.79
CA LYS A 105 -2.75 -5.12 -17.16
C LYS A 105 -1.59 -4.48 -16.40
N LEU A 106 -1.43 -4.87 -15.15
CA LEU A 106 -0.29 -4.53 -14.32
C LEU A 106 0.50 -5.81 -14.06
N THR A 107 1.77 -5.80 -14.44
CA THR A 107 2.71 -6.86 -14.09
C THR A 107 3.73 -6.31 -13.11
N ILE A 108 3.85 -6.93 -11.95
CA ILE A 108 4.82 -6.59 -10.91
C ILE A 108 5.76 -7.79 -10.80
N ASN A 109 7.02 -7.57 -11.13
CA ASN A 109 8.08 -8.57 -11.05
C ASN A 109 9.02 -8.19 -9.91
N VAL A 110 9.16 -9.07 -8.93
CA VAL A 110 9.94 -8.81 -7.71
C VAL A 110 10.82 -10.01 -7.44
N VAL A 111 11.99 -9.81 -6.84
CA VAL A 111 12.84 -10.92 -6.40
C VAL A 111 12.20 -11.71 -5.26
N GLU A 112 11.79 -11.03 -4.20
CA GLU A 112 11.20 -11.63 -3.00
C GLU A 112 10.00 -10.82 -2.50
N ALA A 113 8.94 -11.51 -2.12
CA ALA A 113 7.76 -10.91 -1.52
C ALA A 113 7.16 -11.84 -0.47
N ALA A 114 6.85 -11.30 0.70
CA ALA A 114 6.27 -12.06 1.79
C ALA A 114 5.15 -11.28 2.50
N PRO A 115 4.10 -11.95 2.98
CA PRO A 115 3.07 -11.32 3.79
C PRO A 115 3.66 -10.78 5.09
N LEU A 116 3.12 -9.64 5.56
CA LEU A 116 3.61 -8.95 6.76
C LEU A 116 3.60 -9.83 8.03
N GLU A 117 2.66 -10.76 8.10
CA GLU A 117 2.49 -11.69 9.23
C GLU A 117 3.66 -12.65 9.45
N LYS A 118 4.49 -12.88 8.42
CA LYS A 118 5.66 -13.77 8.52
C LYS A 118 6.87 -13.10 9.15
N PHE A 119 6.84 -11.78 9.39
CA PHE A 119 7.97 -11.05 9.95
C PHE A 119 7.83 -10.85 11.46
N SER A 120 8.92 -11.05 12.19
CA SER A 120 9.01 -10.76 13.62
C SER A 120 9.70 -9.42 13.85
N LEU A 121 9.04 -8.54 14.59
CA LEU A 121 9.54 -7.19 14.86
C LEU A 121 10.83 -7.19 15.71
N GLU A 122 11.02 -8.21 16.56
CA GLU A 122 12.24 -8.38 17.34
C GLU A 122 13.46 -8.72 16.47
N ALA A 123 13.32 -9.65 15.52
CA ALA A 123 14.41 -10.01 14.62
C ALA A 123 14.80 -8.85 13.71
N VAL A 124 13.80 -8.11 13.20
CA VAL A 124 14.04 -6.93 12.36
C VAL A 124 14.85 -5.87 13.12
N ARG A 125 14.52 -5.60 14.39
CA ARG A 125 15.28 -4.65 15.21
C ARG A 125 16.69 -5.12 15.52
N ALA A 126 16.87 -6.41 15.80
CA ALA A 126 18.18 -7.00 16.03
C ALA A 126 19.06 -6.83 14.78
N ASN A 127 18.56 -7.26 13.62
CA ASN A 127 19.29 -7.20 12.35
C ASN A 127 19.57 -5.76 11.90
N LEU A 128 18.62 -4.83 12.11
CA LEU A 128 18.85 -3.40 11.86
C LEU A 128 20.04 -2.89 12.67
N SER A 129 20.08 -3.22 13.98
CA SER A 129 21.17 -2.80 14.85
C SER A 129 22.53 -3.37 14.44
N GLU A 130 22.54 -4.57 13.85
CA GLU A 130 23.74 -5.21 13.31
C GLU A 130 24.19 -4.53 12.01
N ALA A 131 23.26 -4.31 11.07
CA ALA A 131 23.53 -3.61 9.81
C ALA A 131 24.10 -2.20 10.06
N LEU A 132 23.55 -1.44 11.03
CA LEU A 132 24.07 -0.12 11.39
C LEU A 132 25.47 -0.16 12.01
N LYS A 133 25.80 -1.20 12.79
CA LYS A 133 27.16 -1.38 13.34
C LYS A 133 28.16 -1.66 12.22
N VAL A 134 27.81 -2.47 11.24
CA VAL A 134 28.67 -2.77 10.09
C VAL A 134 28.83 -1.51 9.21
N ALA A 135 27.74 -0.79 8.95
CA ALA A 135 27.75 0.43 8.15
C ALA A 135 28.60 1.56 8.76
N SER A 136 28.69 1.63 10.10
CA SER A 136 29.51 2.59 10.84
C SER A 136 30.92 2.08 11.19
N GLY A 137 31.22 0.82 10.87
CA GLY A 137 32.50 0.18 11.13
C GLY A 137 33.63 0.67 10.21
N SER A 138 34.81 0.08 10.37
CA SER A 138 36.01 0.40 9.58
C SER A 138 36.30 -0.59 8.44
N GLY A 139 35.25 -1.27 7.93
CA GLY A 139 35.36 -2.24 6.82
C GLY A 139 35.69 -1.59 5.48
N SER A 140 35.70 -2.39 4.41
CA SER A 140 35.86 -1.86 3.06
C SER A 140 34.67 -0.98 2.67
N GLU A 141 34.86 -0.06 1.73
CA GLU A 141 33.76 0.81 1.27
C GLU A 141 32.61 0.02 0.63
N ALA A 142 32.91 -1.15 0.03
CA ALA A 142 31.89 -2.05 -0.50
C ALA A 142 31.03 -2.65 0.62
N ASP A 143 31.64 -3.16 1.68
CA ASP A 143 30.92 -3.75 2.82
C ASP A 143 30.04 -2.70 3.52
N LYS A 144 30.52 -1.46 3.62
CA LYS A 144 29.72 -0.34 4.15
C LYS A 144 28.53 0.00 3.27
N ALA A 145 28.70 -0.05 1.94
CA ALA A 145 27.62 0.23 1.00
C ALA A 145 26.53 -0.86 1.06
N GLU A 146 26.93 -2.13 1.12
CA GLU A 146 25.99 -3.25 1.29
C GLU A 146 25.23 -3.16 2.61
N ALA A 147 25.94 -2.88 3.72
CA ALA A 147 25.32 -2.72 5.03
C ALA A 147 24.33 -1.53 5.09
N ARG A 148 24.55 -0.48 4.30
CA ARG A 148 23.59 0.63 4.18
C ARG A 148 22.32 0.21 3.46
N VAL A 149 22.44 -0.52 2.34
CA VAL A 149 21.28 -1.06 1.62
C VAL A 149 20.48 -2.01 2.52
N GLU A 150 21.17 -2.84 3.29
CA GLU A 150 20.53 -3.73 4.26
C GLU A 150 19.81 -2.95 5.37
N ALA A 151 20.45 -1.90 5.91
CA ALA A 151 19.83 -1.04 6.91
C ALA A 151 18.56 -0.36 6.38
N ASP A 152 18.58 0.14 5.14
CA ASP A 152 17.42 0.78 4.51
C ASP A 152 16.23 -0.20 4.37
N VAL A 153 16.51 -1.47 4.04
CA VAL A 153 15.48 -2.52 3.95
C VAL A 153 14.89 -2.82 5.33
N TYR A 154 15.70 -2.95 6.37
CA TYR A 154 15.17 -3.20 7.72
C TYR A 154 14.43 -2.00 8.30
N GLU A 155 14.85 -0.78 8.01
CA GLU A 155 14.14 0.43 8.45
C GLU A 155 12.76 0.53 7.80
N THR A 156 12.68 0.31 6.49
CA THR A 156 11.39 0.29 5.76
C THR A 156 10.48 -0.84 6.26
N LEU A 157 11.03 -2.01 6.57
CA LEU A 157 10.29 -3.15 7.12
C LEU A 157 9.80 -2.86 8.55
N GLN A 158 10.63 -2.26 9.39
CA GLN A 158 10.22 -1.83 10.73
C GLN A 158 9.07 -0.81 10.67
N HIS A 159 9.15 0.16 9.76
CA HIS A 159 8.08 1.13 9.55
C HIS A 159 6.79 0.47 9.04
N ALA A 160 6.91 -0.53 8.16
CA ALA A 160 5.78 -1.29 7.63
C ALA A 160 5.06 -2.10 8.72
N LEU A 161 5.78 -2.69 9.68
CA LEU A 161 5.21 -3.47 10.78
C LEU A 161 4.58 -2.62 11.89
N ALA A 162 4.99 -1.36 12.02
CA ALA A 162 4.47 -0.46 13.04
C ALA A 162 3.08 0.13 12.70
N LYS A 163 2.57 -0.08 11.49
CA LYS A 163 1.39 0.57 10.91
C LYS A 163 0.24 -0.41 10.66
#